data_AF-A0A660WNB8-F1
#
_entry.id   AF-A0A660WNB8-F1
#
_cell.length_a   1.000
_cell.length_b   1.000
_cell.length_c   1.000
_cell.angle_alpha   90.00
_cell.angle_beta   90.00
_cell.angle_gamma   90.00
#
_symmetry.space_group_name_H-M   'P 1'
#
loop_
_entity.id
_entity.type
_entity.pdbx_description
1 polymer ?
#
loop_
_entity_poly.entity_id
_entity_poly.type
_entity_poly.pdbx_seq_one_letter_code
_entity_poly.pdbx_strand_id
1 'polypeptide(L)'
;MNIEIVKSSLLIVEGYDDERFFKSFARYLGMEEKVQIIPIRGQIGYRELKSVVFTSGFRRVKSLGIIRDANDNPQGAFQSIVNSLKRLGFSPPSKSGEFVSKDDIKVGILVLPENKKGELETVIAKVLNTQHSERMSCVDLYFKCLQGNGINIKKIDKAKVYTYFASYPDPDKRLGEAAEAGYWSWDDREFESIREFILKLTN
;
A
#
# COMPACT_ATOMS: atom_id res chain seq x y z
N MET A 1 3.72 -9.20 -18.65
CA MET A 1 4.70 -9.10 -17.55
C MET A 1 5.30 -10.47 -17.37
N ASN A 2 6.60 -10.66 -17.64
CA ASN A 2 7.32 -11.85 -17.20
C ASN A 2 7.75 -11.61 -15.76
N ILE A 3 6.81 -11.73 -14.82
CA ILE A 3 7.14 -11.79 -13.39
C ILE A 3 7.49 -13.25 -13.11
N GLU A 4 8.60 -13.51 -12.43
CA GLU A 4 8.92 -14.82 -11.87
C GLU A 4 8.75 -14.76 -10.35
N ILE A 5 8.05 -15.74 -9.77
CA ILE A 5 7.86 -15.82 -8.32
C ILE A 5 8.91 -16.74 -7.72
N VAL A 6 9.83 -16.16 -6.95
CA VAL A 6 11.02 -16.86 -6.41
C VAL A 6 11.01 -16.97 -4.89
N LYS A 7 10.21 -16.17 -4.17
CA LYS A 7 10.09 -16.22 -2.69
C LYS A 7 8.83 -16.94 -2.22
N SER A 8 8.86 -17.43 -0.97
CA SER A 8 7.72 -18.09 -0.32
C SER A 8 6.69 -17.13 0.26
N SER A 9 7.08 -15.90 0.59
CA SER A 9 6.16 -14.83 0.99
C SER A 9 6.00 -13.84 -0.16
N LEU A 10 4.76 -13.65 -0.61
CA LEU A 10 4.40 -12.78 -1.73
C LEU A 10 3.44 -11.69 -1.25
N LEU A 11 3.75 -10.44 -1.55
CA LEU A 11 2.88 -9.29 -1.32
C LEU A 11 2.43 -8.70 -2.67
N ILE A 12 1.13 -8.58 -2.88
CA ILE A 12 0.54 -7.94 -4.07
C ILE A 12 0.06 -6.53 -3.72
N VAL A 13 0.40 -5.55 -4.56
CA VAL A 13 0.06 -4.12 -4.41
C VAL A 13 -0.47 -3.53 -5.72
N GLU A 14 -1.18 -2.40 -5.70
CA GLU A 14 -1.89 -1.87 -6.88
C GLU A 14 -0.94 -1.31 -7.96
N GLY A 15 0.04 -0.49 -7.57
CA GLY A 15 0.91 0.27 -8.47
C GLY A 15 2.41 0.05 -8.31
N TYR A 16 3.20 0.57 -9.26
CA TYR A 16 4.66 0.56 -9.19
C TYR A 16 5.22 1.47 -8.09
N ASP A 17 4.58 2.61 -7.87
CA ASP A 17 4.98 3.51 -6.77
C ASP A 17 4.73 2.84 -5.42
N ASP A 18 3.63 2.09 -5.28
CA ASP A 18 3.35 1.26 -4.10
C ASP A 18 4.40 0.16 -3.94
N GLU A 19 4.76 -0.54 -5.03
CA GLU A 19 5.80 -1.57 -5.00
C GLU A 19 7.11 -1.00 -4.44
N ARG A 20 7.55 0.17 -4.93
CA ARG A 20 8.75 0.84 -4.43
C ARG A 20 8.62 1.26 -2.97
N PHE A 21 7.48 1.83 -2.59
CA PHE A 21 7.17 2.17 -1.21
C PHE A 21 7.30 0.95 -0.29
N PHE A 22 6.59 -0.14 -0.59
CA PHE A 22 6.59 -1.34 0.24
C PHE A 22 7.94 -2.08 0.20
N LYS A 23 8.71 -2.00 -0.90
CA LYS A 23 10.09 -2.50 -0.95
C LYS A 23 11.01 -1.70 -0.04
N SER A 24 10.91 -0.37 -0.04
CA SER A 24 11.67 0.49 0.87
C SER A 24 11.31 0.17 2.33
N PHE A 25 10.01 0.02 2.62
CA PHE A 25 9.56 -0.30 3.97
C PHE A 25 9.96 -1.72 4.42
N ALA A 26 9.86 -2.72 3.55
CA ALA A 26 10.35 -4.07 3.85
C ALA A 26 11.86 -4.09 4.14
N ARG A 27 12.66 -3.29 3.41
CA ARG A 27 14.09 -3.11 3.69
C ARG A 27 14.34 -2.48 5.05
N TYR A 28 13.58 -1.44 5.40
CA TYR A 28 13.65 -0.85 6.74
C TYR A 28 13.36 -1.87 7.85
N LEU A 29 12.46 -2.83 7.61
CA LEU A 29 12.13 -3.91 8.55
C LEU A 29 13.11 -5.09 8.53
N GLY A 30 14.12 -5.10 7.64
CA GLY A 30 15.01 -6.26 7.46
C GLY A 30 14.31 -7.49 6.87
N MET A 31 13.26 -7.27 6.08
CA MET A 31 12.41 -8.31 5.49
C MET A 31 12.56 -8.42 3.97
N GLU A 32 13.43 -7.61 3.36
CA GLU A 32 13.63 -7.53 1.90
C GLU A 32 13.98 -8.88 1.29
N GLU A 33 14.74 -9.75 1.98
CA GLU A 33 15.09 -11.08 1.49
C GLU A 33 13.94 -12.10 1.65
N LYS A 34 13.00 -11.84 2.56
CA LYS A 34 11.89 -12.77 2.87
C LYS A 34 10.65 -12.54 2.02
N VAL A 35 10.34 -11.27 1.70
CA VAL A 35 9.13 -10.92 0.95
C VAL A 35 9.46 -10.55 -0.50
N GLN A 36 8.69 -11.10 -1.44
CA GLN A 36 8.62 -10.62 -2.82
C GLN A 36 7.40 -9.73 -2.97
N ILE A 37 7.59 -8.51 -3.48
CA ILE A 37 6.51 -7.54 -3.65
C ILE A 37 6.31 -7.37 -5.14
N ILE A 38 5.06 -7.51 -5.62
CA ILE A 38 4.71 -7.38 -7.03
C ILE A 38 3.53 -6.43 -7.24
N PRO A 39 3.56 -5.57 -8.28
CA PRO A 39 2.45 -4.71 -8.65
C PRO A 39 1.57 -5.39 -9.69
N ILE A 40 0.27 -5.11 -9.67
CA ILE A 40 -0.69 -5.59 -10.70
C ILE A 40 -1.11 -4.51 -11.72
N ARG A 41 -0.71 -3.25 -11.50
CA ARG A 41 -0.93 -2.09 -12.39
C ARG A 41 -2.41 -1.80 -12.63
N GLY A 42 -3.16 -1.64 -11.56
CA GLY A 42 -4.59 -1.34 -11.60
C GLY A 42 -5.30 -1.82 -10.35
N GLN A 43 -6.62 -1.82 -10.40
CA GLN A 43 -7.44 -2.25 -9.29
C GLN A 43 -7.28 -3.75 -9.04
N ILE A 44 -7.03 -4.14 -7.78
CA ILE A 44 -6.93 -5.56 -7.41
C ILE A 44 -8.30 -6.23 -7.50
N GLY A 45 -8.49 -7.04 -8.54
CA GLY A 45 -9.68 -7.85 -8.77
C GLY A 45 -9.34 -9.29 -9.15
N TYR A 46 -10.36 -10.06 -9.54
CA TYR A 46 -10.19 -11.48 -9.85
C TYR A 46 -9.22 -11.74 -11.00
N ARG A 47 -9.26 -10.95 -12.07
CA ARG A 47 -8.41 -11.22 -13.25
C ARG A 47 -6.94 -11.02 -12.92
N GLU A 48 -6.66 -10.01 -12.13
CA GLU A 48 -5.33 -9.60 -11.69
C GLU A 48 -4.79 -10.57 -10.65
N LEU A 49 -5.60 -11.02 -9.69
CA LEU A 49 -5.19 -12.09 -8.77
C LEU A 49 -5.02 -13.43 -9.48
N LYS A 50 -5.88 -13.74 -10.46
CA LYS A 50 -5.75 -14.94 -11.28
C LYS A 50 -4.42 -14.92 -12.04
N SER A 51 -4.04 -13.81 -12.67
CA SER A 51 -2.78 -13.75 -13.42
C SER A 51 -1.57 -14.03 -12.52
N VAL A 52 -1.57 -13.53 -11.28
CA VAL A 52 -0.52 -13.83 -10.30
C VAL A 52 -0.50 -15.31 -9.90
N VAL A 53 -1.65 -15.89 -9.57
CA VAL A 53 -1.75 -17.30 -9.15
C VAL A 53 -1.27 -18.28 -10.22
N PHE A 54 -1.45 -17.92 -11.49
CA PHE A 54 -1.01 -18.73 -12.64
C PHE A 54 0.41 -18.38 -13.11
N THR A 55 1.09 -17.45 -12.46
CA THR A 55 2.48 -17.10 -12.76
C THR A 55 3.43 -18.22 -12.33
N SER A 56 4.45 -18.48 -13.14
CA SER A 56 5.53 -19.42 -12.84
C SER A 56 6.13 -19.16 -11.46
N GLY A 57 6.25 -20.22 -10.66
CA GLY A 57 6.78 -20.15 -9.31
C GLY A 57 5.73 -19.97 -8.21
N PHE A 58 4.48 -19.58 -8.51
CA PHE A 58 3.45 -19.36 -7.47
C PHE A 58 3.25 -20.56 -6.53
N ARG A 59 3.43 -21.80 -7.01
CA ARG A 59 3.32 -23.02 -6.19
C ARG A 59 4.22 -23.05 -4.94
N ARG A 60 5.29 -22.25 -4.90
CA ARG A 60 6.17 -22.14 -3.72
C ARG A 60 5.66 -21.18 -2.65
N VAL A 61 4.67 -20.35 -2.99
CA VAL A 61 4.12 -19.34 -2.09
C VAL A 61 3.44 -20.05 -0.93
N LYS A 62 3.94 -19.78 0.28
CA LYS A 62 3.39 -20.25 1.56
C LYS A 62 2.65 -19.14 2.29
N SER A 63 2.94 -17.89 1.96
CA SER A 63 2.18 -16.76 2.49
C SER A 63 1.90 -15.72 1.41
N LEU A 64 0.63 -15.40 1.23
CA LEU A 64 0.12 -14.42 0.27
C LEU A 64 -0.51 -13.24 1.02
N GLY A 65 0.07 -12.06 0.87
CA GLY A 65 -0.47 -10.79 1.35
C GLY A 65 -1.01 -9.97 0.18
N ILE A 66 -2.10 -9.25 0.41
CA ILE A 66 -2.64 -8.28 -0.54
C ILE A 66 -2.86 -6.97 0.21
N ILE A 67 -2.24 -5.89 -0.26
CA ILE A 67 -2.50 -4.53 0.23
C ILE A 67 -3.19 -3.73 -0.88
N ARG A 68 -4.25 -3.01 -0.52
CA ARG A 68 -5.08 -2.25 -1.44
C ARG A 68 -5.58 -0.94 -0.84
N ASP A 69 -5.72 0.09 -1.65
CA ASP A 69 -6.38 1.32 -1.24
C ASP A 69 -7.89 1.15 -1.03
N ALA A 70 -8.40 1.77 0.03
CA ALA A 70 -9.80 1.81 0.41
C ALA A 70 -10.63 2.60 -0.61
N ASN A 71 -10.00 3.56 -1.30
CA ASN A 71 -10.64 4.51 -2.18
C ASN A 71 -11.86 5.14 -1.46
N ASP A 72 -13.04 5.12 -2.06
CA ASP A 72 -14.27 5.67 -1.47
C ASP A 72 -15.04 4.69 -0.57
N ASN A 73 -14.76 3.37 -0.66
CA ASN A 73 -15.52 2.32 0.02
C ASN A 73 -14.59 1.22 0.58
N PRO A 74 -14.11 1.36 1.82
CA PRO A 74 -13.19 0.41 2.44
C PRO A 74 -13.76 -1.02 2.52
N GLN A 75 -15.03 -1.13 2.91
CA GLN A 75 -15.72 -2.42 3.00
C GLN A 75 -15.86 -3.07 1.62
N GLY A 76 -16.20 -2.28 0.60
CA GLY A 76 -16.28 -2.73 -0.79
C GLY A 76 -14.94 -3.17 -1.34
N ALA A 77 -13.85 -2.45 -1.03
CA ALA A 77 -12.49 -2.82 -1.42
C ALA A 77 -12.09 -4.18 -0.81
N PHE A 78 -12.32 -4.36 0.50
CA PHE A 78 -12.07 -5.62 1.20
C PHE A 78 -12.90 -6.77 0.61
N GLN A 79 -14.22 -6.57 0.47
CA GLN A 79 -15.13 -7.60 -0.01
C GLN A 79 -14.81 -8.02 -1.45
N SER A 80 -14.37 -7.08 -2.29
CA SER A 80 -13.93 -7.35 -3.66
C SER A 80 -12.74 -8.33 -3.71
N ILE A 81 -11.75 -8.17 -2.83
CA ILE A 81 -10.61 -9.07 -2.70
C ILE A 81 -11.06 -10.43 -2.15
N VAL A 82 -11.88 -10.44 -1.08
CA VAL A 82 -12.44 -11.67 -0.50
C VAL A 82 -13.17 -12.50 -1.55
N ASN A 83 -14.05 -11.88 -2.33
CA ASN A 83 -14.80 -12.57 -3.39
C ASN A 83 -13.86 -13.13 -4.46
N SER A 84 -12.83 -12.38 -4.83
CA SER A 84 -11.85 -12.80 -5.83
C SER A 84 -11.03 -14.00 -5.35
N LEU A 85 -10.56 -13.98 -4.11
CA LEU A 85 -9.80 -15.06 -3.47
C LEU A 85 -10.64 -16.33 -3.32
N LYS A 86 -11.88 -16.22 -2.83
CA LYS A 86 -12.80 -17.37 -2.74
C LYS A 86 -13.01 -18.04 -4.10
N ARG A 87 -13.18 -17.23 -5.15
CA ARG A 87 -13.37 -17.73 -6.53
C ARG A 87 -12.12 -18.39 -7.12
N LEU A 88 -10.95 -18.15 -6.52
CA LEU A 88 -9.68 -18.80 -6.86
C LEU A 88 -9.38 -20.00 -5.95
N GLY A 89 -10.28 -20.33 -5.01
CA GLY A 89 -10.14 -21.48 -4.10
C GLY A 89 -9.40 -21.18 -2.79
N PHE A 90 -9.01 -19.92 -2.53
CA PHE A 90 -8.36 -19.55 -1.27
C PHE A 90 -9.37 -19.30 -0.15
N SER A 91 -8.89 -19.41 1.09
CA SER A 91 -9.64 -19.05 2.29
C SER A 91 -9.19 -17.68 2.83
N PRO A 92 -9.84 -16.57 2.43
CA PRO A 92 -9.46 -15.24 2.88
C PRO A 92 -9.83 -14.99 4.35
N PRO A 93 -9.18 -14.03 5.01
CA PRO A 93 -9.54 -13.58 6.35
C PRO A 93 -10.93 -12.92 6.41
N SER A 94 -11.46 -12.80 7.62
CA SER A 94 -12.76 -12.18 7.89
C SER A 94 -12.71 -10.67 7.98
N LYS A 95 -11.55 -10.11 8.35
CA LYS A 95 -11.31 -8.66 8.48
C LYS A 95 -10.01 -8.23 7.81
N SER A 96 -9.94 -6.95 7.50
CA SER A 96 -8.70 -6.29 7.06
C SER A 96 -7.65 -6.35 8.18
N GLY A 97 -6.39 -6.57 7.81
CA GLY A 97 -5.26 -6.71 8.74
C GLY A 97 -5.06 -8.14 9.29
N GLU A 98 -6.00 -9.05 9.05
CA GLU A 98 -5.93 -10.44 9.52
C GLU A 98 -5.28 -11.38 8.49
N PHE A 99 -4.85 -12.55 8.97
CA PHE A 99 -4.38 -13.68 8.17
C PHE A 99 -5.15 -14.95 8.52
N VAL A 100 -5.37 -15.82 7.54
CA VAL A 100 -5.90 -17.17 7.72
C VAL A 100 -4.97 -18.18 7.07
N SER A 101 -4.61 -19.24 7.80
CA SER A 101 -3.82 -20.35 7.27
C SER A 101 -4.71 -21.54 6.97
N LYS A 102 -4.72 -22.00 5.70
CA LYS A 102 -5.45 -23.18 5.26
C LYS A 102 -4.78 -23.78 4.03
N ASP A 103 -4.84 -25.10 3.87
CA ASP A 103 -4.36 -25.80 2.66
C ASP A 103 -2.90 -25.43 2.32
N ASP A 104 -2.04 -25.40 3.35
CA ASP A 104 -0.60 -25.05 3.30
C ASP A 104 -0.26 -23.63 2.81
N ILE A 105 -1.25 -22.73 2.75
CA ILE A 105 -1.05 -21.32 2.43
C ILE A 105 -1.69 -20.41 3.48
N LYS A 106 -0.94 -19.39 3.90
CA LYS A 106 -1.40 -18.29 4.75
C LYS A 106 -1.81 -17.13 3.86
N VAL A 107 -3.03 -16.62 4.02
CA VAL A 107 -3.57 -15.53 3.19
C VAL A 107 -3.98 -14.36 4.08
N GLY A 108 -3.48 -13.16 3.76
CA GLY A 108 -3.83 -11.92 4.46
C GLY A 108 -4.27 -10.83 3.50
N ILE A 109 -5.13 -9.94 3.99
CA ILE A 109 -5.64 -8.79 3.25
C ILE A 109 -5.54 -7.57 4.15
N LEU A 110 -4.99 -6.47 3.64
CA LEU A 110 -4.97 -5.18 4.32
C LEU A 110 -5.49 -4.10 3.37
N VAL A 111 -6.51 -3.38 3.81
CA VAL A 111 -7.07 -2.22 3.11
C VAL A 111 -6.63 -0.93 3.79
N LEU A 112 -6.02 -0.02 3.04
CA LEU A 112 -5.44 1.22 3.54
C LEU A 112 -6.19 2.46 3.04
N PRO A 113 -6.44 3.48 3.87
CA PRO A 113 -6.34 3.43 5.33
C PRO A 113 -7.44 2.54 5.93
N GLU A 114 -7.18 1.99 7.12
CA GLU A 114 -8.14 1.09 7.76
C GLU A 114 -9.43 1.82 8.16
N ASN A 115 -10.57 1.17 7.88
CA ASN A 115 -11.91 1.62 8.27
C ASN A 115 -12.29 3.03 7.79
N LYS A 116 -11.57 3.60 6.82
CA LYS A 116 -11.78 4.96 6.31
C LYS A 116 -11.49 5.03 4.82
N LYS A 117 -12.16 5.95 4.13
CA LYS A 117 -11.83 6.28 2.74
C LYS A 117 -10.40 6.82 2.64
N GLY A 118 -9.76 6.59 1.51
CA GLY A 118 -8.43 7.10 1.22
C GLY A 118 -7.56 6.13 0.44
N GLU A 119 -6.32 6.55 0.28
CA GLU A 119 -5.26 5.82 -0.43
C GLU A 119 -4.04 5.73 0.50
N LEU A 120 -2.98 5.07 0.04
CA LEU A 120 -1.70 5.08 0.72
C LEU A 120 -1.24 6.52 1.04
N GLU A 121 -1.47 7.49 0.14
CA GLU A 121 -1.16 8.90 0.41
C GLU A 121 -1.95 9.50 1.59
N THR A 122 -3.12 8.96 1.95
CA THR A 122 -3.84 9.38 3.18
C THR A 122 -3.07 8.97 4.44
N VAL A 123 -2.39 7.82 4.44
CA VAL A 123 -1.50 7.41 5.54
C VAL A 123 -0.29 8.35 5.58
N ILE A 124 0.34 8.58 4.43
CA ILE A 124 1.53 9.42 4.32
C ILE A 124 1.26 10.87 4.71
N ALA A 125 0.12 11.45 4.29
CA ALA A 125 -0.25 12.80 4.68
C ALA A 125 -0.28 12.98 6.21
N LYS A 126 -0.74 11.98 6.96
CA LYS A 126 -0.73 12.03 8.42
C LYS A 126 0.68 11.94 9.00
N VAL A 127 1.52 11.05 8.47
CA VAL A 127 2.94 10.95 8.85
C VAL A 127 3.63 12.29 8.64
N LEU A 128 3.43 12.91 7.48
CA LEU A 128 4.01 14.21 7.16
C LEU A 128 3.50 15.33 8.06
N ASN A 129 2.20 15.32 8.41
CA ASN A 129 1.65 16.29 9.36
C ASN A 129 2.23 16.15 10.77
N THR A 130 2.56 14.93 11.19
CA THR A 130 3.20 14.65 12.49
C THR A 130 4.67 15.04 12.48
N GLN A 131 5.42 14.63 11.46
CA GLN A 131 6.88 14.74 11.44
C GLN A 131 7.41 16.05 10.82
N HIS A 132 6.62 16.69 9.96
CA HIS A 132 7.03 17.85 9.17
C HIS A 132 5.99 18.97 9.19
N SER A 133 5.40 19.21 10.37
CA SER A 133 4.30 20.15 10.59
C SER A 133 4.57 21.55 10.03
N GLU A 134 5.79 22.06 10.14
CA GLU A 134 6.19 23.37 9.59
C GLU A 134 6.04 23.43 8.07
N ARG A 135 6.64 22.47 7.34
CA ARG A 135 6.54 22.41 5.88
C ARG A 135 5.12 22.11 5.43
N MET A 136 4.42 21.23 6.15
CA MET A 136 3.01 20.95 5.88
C MET A 136 2.10 22.17 6.10
N SER A 137 2.46 23.09 6.99
CA SER A 137 1.71 24.35 7.15
C SER A 137 1.75 25.21 5.88
N CYS A 138 2.88 25.26 5.17
CA CYS A 138 2.99 25.95 3.87
C CYS A 138 2.11 25.28 2.81
N VAL A 139 2.11 23.95 2.77
CA VAL A 139 1.23 23.17 1.88
C VAL A 139 -0.24 23.48 2.20
N ASP A 140 -0.62 23.48 3.47
CA ASP A 140 -1.99 23.78 3.89
C ASP A 140 -2.42 25.20 3.51
N LEU A 141 -1.54 26.19 3.60
CA LEU A 141 -1.83 27.55 3.14
C LEU A 141 -2.08 27.61 1.63
N TYR A 142 -1.30 26.89 0.83
CA TYR A 142 -1.53 26.76 -0.62
C TYR A 142 -2.92 26.16 -0.90
N PHE A 143 -3.27 25.06 -0.26
CA PHE A 143 -4.59 24.43 -0.46
C PHE A 143 -5.76 25.27 0.06
N LYS A 144 -5.58 26.02 1.16
CA LYS A 144 -6.55 27.01 1.63
C LYS A 144 -6.78 28.10 0.59
N CYS A 145 -5.71 28.60 -0.05
CA CYS A 145 -5.80 29.58 -1.12
C CYS A 145 -6.61 29.03 -2.31
N LEU A 146 -6.32 27.82 -2.78
CA LEU A 146 -7.06 27.19 -3.88
C LEU A 146 -8.55 27.03 -3.56
N GLN A 147 -8.87 26.55 -2.36
CA GLN A 147 -10.26 26.39 -1.90
C GLN A 147 -10.99 27.75 -1.80
N GLY A 148 -10.31 28.79 -1.29
CA GLY A 148 -10.85 30.15 -1.24
C GLY A 148 -11.17 30.74 -2.62
N ASN A 149 -10.51 30.24 -3.67
CA ASN A 149 -10.76 30.60 -5.07
C ASN A 149 -11.72 29.64 -5.79
N GLY A 150 -12.43 28.77 -5.05
CA GLY A 150 -13.41 27.83 -5.61
C GLY A 150 -12.80 26.67 -6.40
N ILE A 151 -11.48 26.45 -6.31
CA ILE A 151 -10.80 25.35 -7.00
C ILE A 151 -10.99 24.08 -6.17
N ASN A 152 -11.81 23.16 -6.67
CA ASN A 152 -12.10 21.89 -6.01
C ASN A 152 -11.07 20.81 -6.37
N ILE A 153 -10.53 20.14 -5.35
CA ILE A 153 -9.49 19.10 -5.49
C ILE A 153 -10.03 17.78 -4.96
N LYS A 154 -10.22 16.82 -5.87
CA LYS A 154 -10.89 15.55 -5.57
C LYS A 154 -10.12 14.67 -4.57
N LYS A 155 -8.80 14.55 -4.74
CA LYS A 155 -7.91 13.71 -3.91
C LYS A 155 -6.97 14.59 -3.10
N ILE A 156 -7.52 15.24 -2.06
CA ILE A 156 -6.81 16.27 -1.31
C ILE A 156 -5.53 15.75 -0.64
N ASP A 157 -5.56 14.57 -0.02
CA ASP A 157 -4.38 14.01 0.67
C ASP A 157 -3.26 13.70 -0.33
N LYS A 158 -3.61 13.08 -1.46
CA LYS A 158 -2.68 12.83 -2.56
C LYS A 158 -2.06 14.14 -3.03
N ALA A 159 -2.89 15.13 -3.35
CA ALA A 159 -2.40 16.42 -3.82
C ALA A 159 -1.46 17.08 -2.80
N LYS A 160 -1.78 17.05 -1.51
CA LYS A 160 -0.93 17.57 -0.43
C LYS A 160 0.42 16.86 -0.35
N VAL A 161 0.44 15.52 -0.43
CA VAL A 161 1.68 14.73 -0.43
C VAL A 161 2.58 15.11 -1.60
N TYR A 162 2.03 15.24 -2.81
CA TYR A 162 2.83 15.66 -3.98
C TYR A 162 3.26 17.12 -3.93
N THR A 163 2.45 18.04 -3.38
CA THR A 163 2.88 19.43 -3.13
C THR A 163 3.98 19.50 -2.08
N TYR A 164 3.92 18.65 -1.05
CA TYR A 164 5.02 18.50 -0.09
C TYR A 164 6.30 18.02 -0.79
N PHE A 165 6.23 17.03 -1.68
CA PHE A 165 7.40 16.59 -2.47
C PHE A 165 7.96 17.72 -3.34
N ALA A 166 7.08 18.51 -3.97
CA ALA A 166 7.47 19.66 -4.78
C ALA A 166 8.15 20.80 -4.00
N SER A 167 8.12 20.76 -2.67
CA SER A 167 8.82 21.75 -1.82
C SER A 167 10.30 21.40 -1.54
N TYR A 168 10.76 20.23 -1.99
CA TYR A 168 12.17 19.84 -1.91
C TYR A 168 12.98 20.39 -3.10
N PRO A 169 14.33 20.47 -2.98
CA PRO A 169 15.19 20.84 -4.10
C PRO A 169 15.02 19.97 -5.34
N ASP A 170 14.71 18.68 -5.15
CA ASP A 170 14.30 17.75 -6.21
C ASP A 170 12.76 17.54 -6.15
N PRO A 171 11.98 18.32 -6.90
CA PRO A 171 10.53 18.41 -6.72
C PRO A 171 9.73 17.33 -7.46
N ASP A 172 10.39 16.46 -8.23
CA ASP A 172 9.77 15.54 -9.19
C ASP A 172 9.57 14.12 -8.66
N LYS A 173 9.99 13.85 -7.41
CA LYS A 173 9.90 12.51 -6.81
C LYS A 173 8.45 12.07 -6.62
N ARG A 174 8.18 10.83 -7.02
CA ARG A 174 6.94 10.11 -6.72
C ARG A 174 6.98 9.48 -5.34
N LEU A 175 5.84 8.94 -4.88
CA LEU A 175 5.71 8.36 -3.55
C LEU A 175 6.78 7.30 -3.23
N GLY A 176 7.01 6.35 -4.14
CA GLY A 176 8.05 5.34 -3.96
C GLY A 176 9.47 5.90 -3.91
N GLU A 177 9.74 6.95 -4.67
CA GLU A 177 11.05 7.64 -4.70
C GLU A 177 11.29 8.44 -3.43
N ALA A 178 10.25 9.13 -2.94
CA ALA A 178 10.30 9.83 -1.67
C ALA A 178 10.53 8.87 -0.50
N ALA A 179 9.95 7.66 -0.56
CA ALA A 179 10.17 6.60 0.41
C ALA A 179 11.62 6.07 0.41
N GLU A 180 12.24 5.98 -0.76
CA GLU A 180 13.65 5.58 -0.91
C GLU A 180 14.61 6.70 -0.49
N ALA A 181 14.23 7.96 -0.74
CA ALA A 181 15.00 9.15 -0.41
C ALA A 181 14.88 9.57 1.08
N GLY A 182 14.08 8.88 1.88
CA GLY A 182 13.94 9.16 3.31
C GLY A 182 13.21 10.47 3.62
N TYR A 183 12.19 10.84 2.83
CA TYR A 183 11.41 12.07 3.02
C TYR A 183 10.55 12.08 4.31
N TRP A 184 10.52 10.98 5.03
CA TRP A 184 9.93 10.78 6.35
C TRP A 184 10.68 9.66 7.10
N SER A 185 10.52 9.62 8.42
CA SER A 185 10.92 8.49 9.26
C SER A 185 9.84 7.40 9.24
N TRP A 186 10.27 6.14 9.20
CA TRP A 186 9.41 4.96 9.33
C TRP A 186 8.98 4.67 10.77
N ASP A 187 9.49 5.43 11.75
CA ASP A 187 9.10 5.36 13.16
C ASP A 187 7.89 6.27 13.45
N ASP A 188 6.77 5.95 12.80
CA ASP A 188 5.48 6.60 13.02
C ASP A 188 4.40 5.55 13.28
N ARG A 189 3.48 5.85 14.20
CA ARG A 189 2.35 4.97 14.53
C ARG A 189 1.43 4.71 13.33
N GLU A 190 1.37 5.63 12.37
CA GLU A 190 0.52 5.45 11.18
C GLU A 190 1.05 4.32 10.27
N PHE A 191 2.29 3.86 10.45
CA PHE A 191 2.84 2.68 9.78
C PHE A 191 2.60 1.36 10.53
N GLU A 192 2.02 1.38 11.73
CA GLU A 192 2.00 0.20 12.60
C GLU A 192 1.23 -0.98 11.99
N SER A 193 0.06 -0.74 11.40
CA SER A 193 -0.69 -1.83 10.78
C SER A 193 0.00 -2.39 9.53
N ILE A 194 0.71 -1.55 8.77
CA ILE A 194 1.55 -2.01 7.65
C ILE A 194 2.72 -2.84 8.17
N ARG A 195 3.39 -2.38 9.23
CA ARG A 195 4.52 -3.06 9.89
C ARG A 195 4.09 -4.45 10.34
N GLU A 196 3.04 -4.52 11.15
CA GLU A 196 2.50 -5.79 11.65
C GLU A 196 2.12 -6.73 10.50
N PHE A 197 1.51 -6.20 9.44
CA PHE A 197 1.09 -7.01 8.31
C PHE A 197 2.28 -7.64 7.56
N ILE A 198 3.34 -6.86 7.30
CA ILE A 198 4.56 -7.37 6.64
C ILE A 198 5.28 -8.39 7.54
N LEU A 199 5.37 -8.15 8.85
CA LEU A 199 5.96 -9.09 9.78
C LEU A 199 5.14 -10.40 9.83
N LYS A 200 3.82 -10.32 9.96
CA LYS A 200 2.93 -11.50 9.94
C LYS A 200 3.01 -12.25 8.60
N LEU A 201 3.22 -11.57 7.48
CA LEU A 201 3.40 -12.18 6.15
C LEU A 201 4.71 -12.99 6.02
N THR A 202 5.74 -12.62 6.78
CA THR A 202 7.09 -13.21 6.67
C THR A 202 7.43 -14.20 7.78
N ASN A 203 6.56 -14.29 8.80
CA ASN A 203 6.60 -15.31 9.85
C ASN A 203 6.09 -16.68 9.40
#